data_AF-A0A5E4NM88-F1
#
_entry.id   AF-A0A5E4NM88-F1
#
_cell.length_a   1.000
_cell.length_b   1.000
_cell.length_c   1.000
_cell.angle_alpha   90.00
_cell.angle_beta   90.00
_cell.angle_gamma   90.00
#
_symmetry.space_group_name_H-M   'P 1'
#
loop_
_entity.id
_entity.type
_entity.pdbx_description
1 polymer ?
#
loop_
_entity_poly.entity_id
_entity_poly.type
_entity_poly.pdbx_seq_one_letter_code
_entity_poly.pdbx_strand_id
1 'polypeptide(L)'
;MASILVNQRAIGSVLKQVVEDEDDDDDNDDVDSNQVFGITTILNMTDEKSECVEQLHKLLLDLSKQHSEVDTFNFINNLLKDNKQPVALLINERYVNIPPPISVPLLQSISKELAKMKASNPASDFAYLIMICKLYKVKQSKRENKKNQSEQVWSNAEEEVFDEEAEYKFEFCVKNEKGSGMSGSWDEGDCEMIPYRRVLLFPTKKLDFITNKIQSLLNSR
;
A
#
# COMPACT_ATOMS: atom_id res chain seq x y z
N MET A 1 -5.82 12.60 -7.42
CA MET A 1 -5.89 11.78 -6.19
C MET A 1 -5.78 12.61 -4.92
N ALA A 2 -4.69 13.34 -4.67
CA ALA A 2 -4.46 14.07 -3.40
C ALA A 2 -5.65 14.94 -2.96
N SER A 3 -6.25 15.73 -3.87
CA SER A 3 -7.42 16.55 -3.56
C SER A 3 -8.65 15.75 -3.11
N ILE A 4 -8.82 14.51 -3.58
CA ILE A 4 -9.92 13.64 -3.14
C ILE A 4 -9.64 13.16 -1.71
N LEU A 5 -8.41 12.73 -1.44
CA LEU A 5 -8.00 12.22 -0.13
C LEU A 5 -8.03 13.30 0.96
N VAL A 6 -7.71 14.55 0.64
CA VAL A 6 -7.77 15.67 1.60
C VAL A 6 -9.22 16.06 1.92
N ASN A 7 -10.14 15.91 0.95
CA ASN A 7 -11.54 16.31 1.13
C ASN A 7 -12.42 15.20 1.71
N GLN A 8 -11.93 13.96 1.81
CA GLN A 8 -12.67 12.88 2.46
C GLN A 8 -12.68 13.11 3.99
N ARG A 9 -13.83 12.97 4.63
CA ARG A 9 -13.98 13.25 6.08
C ARG A 9 -14.26 12.01 6.93
N ALA A 10 -14.49 10.86 6.31
CA ALA A 10 -15.04 9.70 6.99
C ALA A 10 -13.99 8.65 7.38
N ILE A 11 -12.83 8.64 6.71
CA ILE A 11 -11.83 7.59 6.85
C ILE A 11 -10.44 8.11 6.52
N GLY A 12 -9.46 7.66 7.29
CA GLY A 12 -8.05 7.95 7.09
C GLY A 12 -7.37 8.58 8.31
N SER A 13 -6.07 8.33 8.42
CA SER A 13 -5.19 8.86 9.46
C SER A 13 -3.89 9.34 8.83
N VAL A 14 -3.32 10.40 9.39
CA VAL A 14 -2.00 10.93 9.03
C VAL A 14 -1.05 10.80 10.21
N LEU A 15 0.19 10.46 9.93
CA LEU A 15 1.27 10.46 10.91
C LEU A 15 1.96 11.82 10.91
N LYS A 16 2.02 12.43 12.09
CA LYS A 16 2.78 13.64 12.37
C LYS A 16 3.72 13.38 13.52
N GLN A 17 4.89 14.00 13.48
CA GLN A 17 5.80 14.01 14.62
C GLN A 17 5.35 15.11 15.59
N VAL A 18 5.35 14.79 16.89
CA VAL A 18 5.15 15.80 17.93
C VAL A 18 6.51 16.47 18.13
N VAL A 19 6.56 17.79 17.98
CA VAL A 19 7.70 18.59 18.44
C VAL A 19 7.38 18.94 19.89
N GLU A 20 8.21 18.49 20.82
CA GLU A 20 8.10 18.94 22.21
C GLU A 20 8.67 20.35 22.24
N ASP A 21 7.84 21.33 22.61
CA ASP A 21 8.28 22.72 22.84
C ASP A 21 9.14 22.76 24.12
N GLU A 22 10.34 22.19 24.06
CA GLU A 22 11.35 22.34 25.11
C GLU A 22 12.22 23.55 24.76
N ASP A 23 11.85 24.66 25.40
CA ASP A 23 12.61 25.88 25.64
C ASP A 23 13.04 26.70 24.40
N ASP A 24 12.38 27.85 24.24
CA ASP A 24 12.88 29.03 23.51
C ASP A 24 14.35 29.29 23.91
N ASP A 25 15.30 29.07 23.00
CA ASP A 25 16.51 29.88 22.76
C ASP A 25 17.49 29.11 21.83
N ASP A 26 17.38 29.34 20.53
CA ASP A 26 18.48 29.52 19.55
C ASP A 26 18.12 29.00 18.14
N ASP A 27 17.98 29.96 17.22
CA ASP A 27 18.35 29.95 15.80
C ASP A 27 17.99 28.73 14.92
N ASN A 28 16.88 28.90 14.18
CA ASN A 28 16.55 28.32 12.87
C ASN A 28 16.75 26.81 12.69
N ASP A 29 15.64 26.10 12.52
CA ASP A 29 15.45 25.32 11.29
C ASP A 29 13.95 25.17 10.97
N ASP A 30 13.62 25.35 9.69
CA ASP A 30 12.31 25.26 9.04
C ASP A 30 11.63 23.87 9.20
N VAL A 31 11.34 23.42 10.43
CA VAL A 31 10.55 22.21 10.63
C VAL A 31 9.08 22.56 10.36
N ASP A 32 8.63 22.28 9.13
CA ASP A 32 7.22 22.45 8.77
C ASP A 32 6.35 21.59 9.70
N SER A 33 5.71 22.24 10.68
CA SER A 33 4.74 21.61 11.59
C SER A 33 3.57 20.92 10.87
N ASN A 34 3.39 21.18 9.56
CA ASN A 34 2.42 20.49 8.72
C ASN A 34 2.97 19.28 7.98
N GLN A 35 4.24 18.91 8.18
CA GLN A 35 4.83 17.74 7.55
C GLN A 35 4.09 16.46 7.95
N VAL A 36 3.74 15.66 6.94
CA VAL A 36 3.08 14.37 7.09
C VAL A 36 4.08 13.26 6.78
N PHE A 37 4.34 12.40 7.74
CA PHE A 37 5.31 11.29 7.64
C PHE A 37 4.69 9.99 7.13
N GLY A 38 3.36 9.93 7.08
CA GLY A 38 2.63 8.79 6.57
C GLY A 38 1.13 9.05 6.51
N ILE A 39 0.45 8.24 5.71
CA ILE A 39 -0.97 8.26 5.50
C ILE A 39 -1.48 6.82 5.41
N THR A 40 -2.54 6.54 6.16
CA THR A 40 -3.29 5.30 6.03
C THR A 40 -4.74 5.67 5.75
N THR A 41 -5.30 5.29 4.61
CA THR A 41 -6.65 5.69 4.21
C THR A 41 -7.27 4.71 3.22
N ILE A 42 -8.59 4.77 3.08
CA ILE A 42 -9.36 4.05 2.07
C ILE A 42 -9.87 5.03 1.02
N LEU A 43 -9.67 4.73 -0.27
CA LEU A 43 -10.31 5.43 -1.37
C LEU A 43 -11.39 4.53 -1.97
N ASN A 44 -12.65 4.99 -1.96
CA ASN A 44 -13.74 4.28 -2.65
C ASN A 44 -13.47 4.25 -4.16
N MET A 45 -13.48 3.06 -4.75
CA MET A 45 -13.32 2.84 -6.19
C MET A 45 -14.55 2.17 -6.83
N THR A 46 -15.69 2.14 -6.14
CA THR A 46 -16.90 1.44 -6.63
C THR A 46 -17.57 2.17 -7.79
N ASP A 47 -17.55 3.51 -7.78
CA ASP A 47 -18.10 4.30 -8.87
C ASP A 47 -17.04 5.19 -9.52
N GLU A 48 -17.12 5.28 -10.85
CA GLU A 48 -16.27 6.10 -11.70
C GLU A 48 -16.67 7.58 -11.67
N LYS A 49 -17.21 8.10 -10.56
CA LYS A 49 -17.69 9.50 -10.52
C LYS A 49 -16.57 10.53 -10.59
N SER A 50 -15.33 10.12 -10.33
CA SER A 50 -14.17 10.99 -10.42
C SER A 50 -13.20 10.46 -11.46
N GLU A 51 -12.62 11.38 -12.23
CA GLU A 51 -11.56 11.09 -13.22
C GLU A 51 -10.41 10.30 -12.58
N CYS A 52 -10.11 10.55 -11.30
CA CYS A 52 -9.08 9.82 -10.57
C CYS A 52 -9.41 8.32 -10.44
N VAL A 53 -10.67 7.97 -10.18
CA VAL A 53 -11.09 6.57 -10.04
C VAL A 53 -11.15 5.90 -11.42
N GLU A 54 -11.65 6.59 -12.45
CA GLU A 54 -11.60 6.13 -13.85
C GLU A 54 -10.17 5.78 -14.29
N GLN A 55 -9.21 6.68 -14.01
CA GLN A 55 -7.80 6.45 -14.34
C GLN A 55 -7.21 5.27 -13.56
N LEU A 56 -7.57 5.09 -12.28
CA LEU A 56 -7.14 3.95 -11.48
C LEU A 56 -7.71 2.63 -12.00
N HIS A 57 -8.99 2.61 -12.37
CA HIS A 57 -9.63 1.44 -12.99
C HIS A 57 -8.90 1.03 -14.26
N LYS A 58 -8.69 2.00 -15.16
CA LYS A 58 -7.95 1.76 -16.41
C LYS A 58 -6.54 1.25 -16.13
N LEU A 59 -5.81 1.87 -15.21
CA LEU A 59 -4.47 1.45 -14.84
C LEU A 59 -4.43 0.01 -14.32
N LEU A 60 -5.34 -0.35 -13.39
CA LEU A 60 -5.43 -1.69 -12.83
C LEU A 60 -5.78 -2.73 -13.90
N LEU A 61 -6.68 -2.41 -14.83
CA LEU A 61 -7.04 -3.29 -15.95
C LEU A 61 -5.88 -3.49 -16.93
N ASP A 62 -5.20 -2.41 -17.31
CA ASP A 62 -4.08 -2.47 -18.25
C ASP A 62 -2.92 -3.28 -17.65
N LEU A 63 -2.56 -3.01 -16.39
CA LEU A 63 -1.47 -3.72 -15.71
C LEU A 63 -1.82 -5.19 -15.44
N SER A 64 -3.03 -5.49 -14.97
CA SER A 64 -3.43 -6.88 -14.74
C SER A 64 -3.48 -7.68 -16.04
N LYS A 65 -3.93 -7.08 -17.15
CA LYS A 65 -3.91 -7.74 -18.46
C LYS A 65 -2.49 -8.08 -18.92
N GLN A 66 -1.51 -7.26 -18.59
CA GLN A 66 -0.12 -7.43 -18.99
C GLN A 66 0.67 -8.38 -18.08
N HIS A 67 0.37 -8.38 -16.78
CA HIS A 67 1.25 -8.96 -15.76
C HIS A 67 0.60 -10.03 -14.87
N SER A 68 -0.73 -10.22 -14.96
CA SER A 68 -1.43 -11.22 -14.15
C SER A 68 -1.83 -12.46 -14.94
N GLU A 69 -2.14 -13.53 -14.22
CA GLU A 69 -2.77 -14.71 -14.79
C GLU A 69 -4.20 -14.40 -15.27
N VAL A 70 -4.71 -15.21 -16.20
CA VAL A 70 -6.03 -15.02 -16.81
C VAL A 70 -7.15 -14.93 -15.77
N ASP A 71 -7.11 -15.79 -14.74
CA ASP A 71 -8.11 -15.81 -13.67
C ASP A 71 -8.07 -14.53 -12.82
N THR A 72 -6.88 -14.03 -12.50
CA THR A 72 -6.69 -12.76 -11.78
C THR A 72 -7.20 -11.58 -12.59
N PHE A 73 -6.86 -11.50 -13.88
CA PHE A 73 -7.36 -10.45 -14.76
C PHE A 73 -8.89 -10.48 -14.86
N ASN A 74 -9.48 -11.66 -15.07
CA ASN A 74 -10.92 -11.83 -15.17
C ASN A 74 -11.62 -11.41 -13.88
N PHE A 75 -11.07 -11.77 -12.73
CA PHE A 75 -11.60 -11.36 -11.43
C PHE A 75 -11.58 -9.83 -11.26
N ILE A 76 -10.43 -9.18 -11.51
CA ILE A 76 -10.31 -7.72 -11.42
C ILE A 76 -11.28 -7.03 -12.37
N ASN A 77 -11.34 -7.47 -13.62
CA ASN A 77 -12.24 -6.91 -14.63
C ASN A 77 -13.72 -7.05 -14.26
N ASN A 78 -14.11 -8.13 -13.62
CA ASN A 78 -15.48 -8.30 -13.13
C ASN A 78 -15.74 -7.43 -11.90
N LEU A 79 -14.81 -7.42 -10.94
CA LEU A 79 -14.92 -6.65 -9.69
C LEU A 79 -15.07 -5.15 -9.96
N LEU A 80 -14.27 -4.60 -10.89
CA LEU A 80 -14.32 -3.17 -11.22
C LEU A 80 -15.56 -2.77 -12.02
N LYS A 81 -16.22 -3.70 -12.72
CA LYS A 81 -17.47 -3.46 -13.47
C LYS A 81 -18.73 -3.68 -12.65
N ASP A 82 -18.64 -4.45 -11.56
CA ASP A 82 -19.79 -4.80 -10.74
C ASP A 82 -19.99 -3.83 -9.58
N ASN A 83 -20.83 -2.82 -9.79
CA ASN A 83 -21.20 -1.85 -8.75
C ASN A 83 -21.97 -2.48 -7.57
N LYS A 84 -22.32 -3.78 -7.62
CA LYS A 84 -22.94 -4.51 -6.50
C LYS A 84 -21.93 -5.03 -5.49
N GLN A 85 -20.65 -5.08 -5.85
CA GLN A 85 -19.56 -5.43 -4.95
C GLN A 85 -18.66 -4.21 -4.76
N PRO A 86 -18.96 -3.35 -3.78
CA PRO A 86 -18.17 -2.15 -3.57
C PRO A 86 -16.70 -2.50 -3.34
N VAL A 87 -15.80 -1.75 -3.98
CA VAL A 87 -14.35 -1.98 -3.93
C VAL A 87 -13.64 -0.70 -3.51
N ALA A 88 -12.56 -0.86 -2.75
CA ALA A 88 -11.81 0.28 -2.27
C ALA A 88 -10.30 0.04 -2.37
N LEU A 89 -9.52 1.11 -2.50
CA LEU A 89 -8.07 1.10 -2.45
C LEU A 89 -7.62 1.44 -1.03
N LEU A 90 -6.92 0.53 -0.38
CA LEU A 90 -6.17 0.79 0.84
C LEU A 90 -4.82 1.40 0.48
N ILE A 91 -4.62 2.64 0.91
CA ILE A 91 -3.34 3.35 0.85
C ILE A 91 -2.75 3.27 2.26
N ASN A 92 -1.63 2.59 2.43
CA ASN A 92 -0.87 2.53 3.67
C ASN A 92 0.59 2.85 3.35
N GLU A 93 0.94 4.13 3.45
CA GLU A 93 2.24 4.64 3.02
C GLU A 93 2.84 5.50 4.13
N ARG A 94 4.14 5.33 4.35
CA ARG A 94 4.91 6.06 5.36
C ARG A 94 6.35 6.14 4.94
N TYR A 95 7.10 7.04 5.56
CA TYR A 95 8.54 7.09 5.33
C TYR A 95 9.20 5.79 5.78
N VAL A 96 10.27 5.40 5.08
CA VAL A 96 10.98 4.13 5.29
C VAL A 96 11.64 4.03 6.67
N ASN A 97 11.96 5.16 7.29
CA ASN A 97 12.56 5.24 8.63
C ASN A 97 11.53 5.13 9.77
N ILE A 98 10.23 5.17 9.47
CA ILE A 98 9.19 4.97 10.47
C ILE A 98 9.15 3.48 10.86
N PRO A 99 8.98 3.12 12.13
CA PRO A 99 9.04 1.71 12.54
C PRO A 99 7.73 0.96 12.22
N PRO A 100 7.78 -0.33 11.83
CA PRO A 100 6.58 -1.12 11.50
C PRO A 100 5.45 -1.18 12.55
N PRO A 101 5.71 -1.16 13.88
CA PRO A 101 4.65 -1.21 14.88
C PRO A 101 3.58 -0.12 14.78
N ILE A 102 3.89 1.03 14.18
CA ILE A 102 2.88 2.09 14.00
C ILE A 102 1.75 1.67 13.05
N SER A 103 2.01 0.71 12.15
CA SER A 103 1.00 0.24 11.19
C SER A 103 -0.21 -0.39 11.86
N VAL A 104 -0.02 -1.06 13.00
CA VAL A 104 -1.12 -1.77 13.69
C VAL A 104 -2.21 -0.80 14.18
N PRO A 105 -1.93 0.23 14.99
CA PRO A 105 -2.97 1.15 15.43
C PRO A 105 -3.63 1.89 14.26
N LEU A 106 -2.89 2.19 13.18
CA LEU A 106 -3.45 2.81 11.97
C LEU A 106 -4.46 1.89 11.27
N LEU A 107 -4.09 0.62 11.05
CA LEU A 107 -4.97 -0.39 10.45
C LEU A 107 -6.19 -0.67 11.33
N GLN A 108 -6.02 -0.71 12.66
CA GLN A 108 -7.14 -0.83 13.60
C GLN A 108 -8.09 0.37 13.53
N SER A 109 -7.57 1.59 13.30
CA SER A 109 -8.41 2.77 13.07
C SER A 109 -9.22 2.62 11.79
N ILE A 110 -8.58 2.18 10.70
CA ILE A 110 -9.26 1.91 9.43
C ILE A 110 -10.38 0.87 9.60
N SER A 111 -10.14 -0.23 10.30
CA SER A 111 -11.20 -1.22 10.58
C SER A 111 -12.41 -0.60 11.29
N LYS A 112 -12.17 0.23 12.31
CA LYS A 112 -13.25 0.92 13.05
C LYS A 112 -13.98 1.93 12.17
N GLU A 113 -13.26 2.69 11.35
CA GLU A 113 -13.82 3.68 10.43
C GLU A 113 -14.65 3.00 9.34
N LEU A 114 -14.16 1.90 8.75
CA LEU A 114 -14.91 1.07 7.80
C LEU A 114 -16.23 0.56 8.40
N ALA A 115 -16.19 0.07 9.64
CA ALA A 115 -17.41 -0.37 10.35
C ALA A 115 -18.41 0.78 10.55
N LYS A 116 -17.94 1.97 10.93
CA LYS A 116 -18.79 3.18 11.07
C LYS A 116 -19.37 3.64 9.73
N MET A 117 -18.55 3.62 8.67
CA MET A 117 -18.98 3.95 7.32
C MET A 117 -20.06 3.00 6.84
N LYS A 118 -19.85 1.68 6.99
CA LYS A 118 -20.84 0.66 6.67
C LYS A 118 -22.17 0.87 7.40
N ALA A 119 -22.12 1.20 8.69
CA ALA A 119 -23.32 1.46 9.48
C ALA A 119 -24.08 2.72 9.02
N SER A 120 -23.36 3.73 8.52
CA SER A 120 -23.93 5.00 8.08
C SER A 120 -24.40 4.97 6.63
N ASN A 121 -23.71 4.20 5.78
CA ASN A 121 -23.98 4.08 4.36
C ASN A 121 -23.66 2.66 3.87
N PRO A 122 -24.69 1.84 3.54
CA PRO A 122 -24.48 0.49 3.02
C PRO A 122 -23.65 0.44 1.74
N ALA A 123 -23.59 1.51 0.93
CA ALA A 123 -22.75 1.58 -0.26
C ALA A 123 -21.24 1.61 0.06
N SER A 124 -20.86 1.73 1.35
CA SER A 124 -19.49 1.62 1.85
C SER A 124 -19.18 0.25 2.47
N ASP A 125 -20.05 -0.75 2.28
CA ASP A 125 -19.77 -2.14 2.62
C ASP A 125 -18.86 -2.77 1.55
N PHE A 126 -17.59 -2.37 1.55
CA PHE A 126 -16.62 -2.83 0.57
C PHE A 126 -16.43 -4.34 0.68
N ALA A 127 -16.64 -5.07 -0.42
CA ALA A 127 -16.41 -6.50 -0.52
C ALA A 127 -14.91 -6.82 -0.53
N TYR A 128 -14.14 -6.05 -1.33
CA TYR A 128 -12.71 -6.22 -1.51
C TYR A 128 -11.94 -4.92 -1.28
N LEU A 129 -10.74 -5.08 -0.73
CA LEU A 129 -9.72 -4.05 -0.69
C LEU A 129 -8.61 -4.39 -1.70
N ILE A 130 -8.15 -3.36 -2.39
CA ILE A 130 -6.96 -3.40 -3.25
C ILE A 130 -5.84 -2.68 -2.50
N MET A 131 -4.63 -3.22 -2.53
CA MET A 131 -3.43 -2.57 -1.98
C MET A 131 -2.31 -2.65 -3.00
N ILE A 132 -1.54 -1.57 -3.15
CA ILE A 132 -0.35 -1.53 -4.01
C ILE A 132 0.87 -1.44 -3.10
N CYS A 133 1.64 -2.52 -3.07
CA CYS A 133 2.82 -2.68 -2.23
C CYS A 133 4.11 -2.37 -3.00
N LYS A 134 5.14 -1.95 -2.27
CA LYS A 134 6.47 -1.66 -2.83
C LYS A 134 7.45 -2.72 -2.35
N LEU A 135 8.18 -3.31 -3.29
CA LEU A 135 9.15 -4.36 -3.00
C LEU A 135 10.34 -4.26 -3.96
N TYR A 136 11.45 -4.86 -3.55
CA TYR A 136 12.68 -4.94 -4.31
C TYR A 136 13.07 -6.41 -4.44
N LYS A 137 13.60 -6.78 -5.60
CA LYS A 137 14.16 -8.11 -5.84
C LYS A 137 15.66 -8.00 -6.06
N VAL A 138 16.41 -8.76 -5.29
CA VAL A 138 17.87 -8.83 -5.41
C VAL A 138 18.21 -9.80 -6.54
N LYS A 139 18.94 -9.31 -7.55
CA LYS A 139 19.65 -10.23 -8.46
C LYS A 139 20.92 -10.72 -7.79
N GLN A 140 20.97 -12.01 -7.47
CA GLN A 140 22.23 -12.62 -7.05
C GLN A 140 23.24 -12.62 -8.21
N SER A 141 24.50 -12.30 -7.89
CA SER A 141 25.59 -12.39 -8.85
C SER A 141 25.86 -13.87 -9.22
N LYS A 142 26.33 -14.12 -10.45
CA LYS A 142 26.54 -15.46 -11.03
C LYS A 142 27.52 -16.39 -10.27
N ARG A 143 28.03 -16.00 -9.09
CA ARG A 143 29.06 -16.74 -8.34
C ARG A 143 28.51 -17.72 -7.30
N GLU A 144 27.20 -17.69 -6.99
CA GLU A 144 26.63 -18.62 -6.00
C GLU A 144 25.61 -19.57 -6.64
N ASN A 145 26.02 -20.84 -6.79
CA ASN A 145 25.20 -21.98 -7.21
C ASN A 145 24.22 -22.41 -6.11
N LYS A 146 23.31 -21.53 -5.67
CA LYS A 146 22.18 -21.91 -4.81
C LYS A 146 20.88 -21.43 -5.44
N LYS A 147 20.10 -22.41 -5.93
CA LYS A 147 18.70 -22.37 -6.37
C LYS A 147 18.02 -20.99 -6.32
N ASN A 148 17.86 -20.38 -7.49
CA ASN A 148 16.74 -19.52 -7.97
C ASN A 148 15.68 -19.09 -6.94
N GLN A 149 16.05 -18.36 -5.89
CA GLN A 149 15.14 -17.48 -5.18
C GLN A 149 15.81 -16.13 -5.12
N SER A 150 15.41 -15.21 -6.02
CA SER A 150 15.70 -13.80 -5.82
C SER A 150 15.17 -13.40 -4.44
N GLU A 151 16.05 -12.99 -3.55
CA GLU A 151 15.65 -12.47 -2.25
C GLU A 151 14.76 -11.24 -2.46
N GLN A 152 13.60 -11.23 -1.81
CA GLN A 152 12.62 -10.15 -1.92
C GLN A 152 12.63 -9.34 -0.63
N VAL A 153 12.72 -8.01 -0.78
CA VAL A 153 12.71 -7.07 0.34
C VAL A 153 11.49 -6.16 0.18
N TRP A 154 10.62 -6.12 1.19
CA TRP A 154 9.45 -5.24 1.24
C TRP A 154 9.84 -3.85 1.74
N SER A 155 9.25 -2.79 1.18
CA SER A 155 9.41 -1.43 1.71
C SER A 155 8.82 -1.30 3.12
N ASN A 156 7.65 -1.93 3.33
CA ASN A 156 7.00 -2.01 4.63
C ASN A 156 6.88 -3.49 5.00
N ALA A 157 7.47 -3.91 6.12
CA ALA A 157 7.52 -5.32 6.51
C ALA A 157 6.11 -5.92 6.72
N GLU A 158 5.14 -5.12 7.14
CA GLU A 158 3.75 -5.54 7.31
C GLU A 158 3.08 -5.99 6.00
N GLU A 159 3.54 -5.50 4.83
CA GLU A 159 3.00 -5.85 3.51
C GLU A 159 3.17 -7.32 3.15
N GLU A 160 4.17 -7.99 3.73
CA GLU A 160 4.35 -9.44 3.57
C GLU A 160 3.14 -10.22 4.07
N VAL A 161 2.55 -9.79 5.18
CA VAL A 161 1.37 -10.44 5.76
C VAL A 161 0.13 -10.22 4.89
N PHE A 162 0.00 -9.04 4.28
CA PHE A 162 -1.05 -8.80 3.29
C PHE A 162 -0.89 -9.69 2.06
N ASP A 163 0.35 -9.89 1.59
CA ASP A 163 0.65 -10.74 0.44
C ASP A 163 0.28 -12.22 0.66
N GLU A 164 0.53 -12.73 1.88
CA GLU A 164 0.15 -14.09 2.28
C GLU A 164 -1.37 -14.30 2.29
N GLU A 165 -2.12 -13.28 2.69
CA GLU A 165 -3.58 -13.36 2.86
C GLU A 165 -4.38 -12.90 1.62
N ALA A 166 -3.69 -12.36 0.61
CA ALA A 166 -4.27 -11.94 -0.67
C ALA A 166 -4.83 -13.14 -1.45
N GLU A 167 -6.02 -12.98 -2.01
CA GLU A 167 -6.66 -14.00 -2.85
C GLU A 167 -6.22 -13.89 -4.30
N TYR A 168 -6.04 -12.66 -4.78
CA TYR A 168 -5.52 -12.37 -6.10
C TYR A 168 -4.36 -11.40 -5.97
N LYS A 169 -3.30 -11.65 -6.73
CA LYS A 169 -2.14 -10.76 -6.77
C LYS A 169 -1.42 -10.84 -8.10
N PHE A 170 -0.80 -9.74 -8.47
CA PHE A 170 0.11 -9.68 -9.60
C PHE A 170 1.17 -8.60 -9.34
N GLU A 171 2.28 -8.70 -10.04
CA GLU A 171 3.41 -7.80 -9.83
C GLU A 171 4.00 -7.34 -11.16
N PHE A 172 4.61 -6.16 -11.15
CA PHE A 172 5.24 -5.58 -12.32
C PHE A 172 6.50 -4.80 -11.95
N CYS A 173 7.48 -4.81 -12.85
CA CYS A 173 8.76 -4.15 -12.66
C CYS A 173 8.64 -2.67 -13.01
N VAL A 174 9.11 -1.78 -12.12
CA VAL A 174 9.08 -0.32 -12.31
C VAL A 174 10.47 0.27 -12.52
N LYS A 175 11.47 -0.57 -12.84
CA LYS A 175 12.87 -0.14 -13.03
C LYS A 175 13.00 0.99 -14.06
N ASN A 176 12.21 0.94 -15.13
CA ASN A 176 12.27 1.90 -16.23
C ASN A 176 11.27 3.06 -16.10
N GLU A 177 10.51 3.12 -15.01
CA GLU A 177 9.57 4.22 -14.76
C GLU A 177 10.27 5.42 -14.11
N LYS A 178 9.94 6.62 -14.56
CA LYS A 178 10.46 7.87 -13.97
C LYS A 178 9.87 8.02 -12.57
N GLY A 179 10.72 8.04 -11.53
CA GLY A 179 10.29 8.23 -10.14
C GLY A 179 10.52 7.03 -9.20
N SER A 180 11.26 6.00 -9.62
CA SER A 180 11.59 4.83 -8.79
C SER A 180 12.55 5.09 -7.61
N GLY A 181 12.90 6.36 -7.32
CA GLY A 181 13.63 6.81 -6.12
C GLY A 181 15.08 6.32 -5.98
N MET A 182 15.52 5.38 -6.82
CA MET A 182 16.82 4.70 -6.72
C MET A 182 17.49 4.55 -8.10
N SER A 183 17.36 5.55 -8.98
CA SER A 183 18.24 5.65 -10.16
C SER A 183 19.61 6.23 -9.76
N GLY A 184 20.30 5.58 -8.82
CA GLY A 184 21.73 5.76 -8.60
C GLY A 184 22.50 4.98 -9.66
N SER A 185 23.66 5.48 -10.06
CA SER A 185 24.58 4.75 -10.94
C SER A 185 25.19 3.61 -10.12
N TRP A 186 24.71 2.38 -10.30
CA TRP A 186 25.26 1.19 -9.64
C TRP A 186 26.56 0.79 -10.35
N ASP A 187 27.65 0.66 -9.60
CA ASP A 187 28.93 0.22 -10.15
C ASP A 187 28.89 -1.29 -10.50
N GLU A 188 29.74 -1.72 -11.45
CA GLU A 188 29.88 -3.12 -11.86
C GLU A 188 30.42 -3.98 -10.70
N GLY A 189 29.52 -4.45 -9.84
CA GLY A 189 29.85 -5.26 -8.66
C GLY A 189 28.73 -5.34 -7.63
N ASP A 190 27.79 -4.40 -7.65
CA ASP A 190 26.73 -4.31 -6.65
C ASP A 190 25.56 -5.28 -6.93
N CYS A 191 24.94 -5.75 -5.85
CA CYS A 191 23.69 -6.50 -5.90
C CYS A 191 22.58 -5.57 -6.42
N GLU A 192 22.18 -5.77 -7.68
CA GLU A 192 21.15 -4.95 -8.32
C GLU A 192 19.79 -5.19 -7.64
N MET A 193 19.31 -4.18 -6.90
CA MET A 193 17.96 -4.13 -6.33
C MET A 193 16.98 -3.63 -7.37
N ILE A 194 16.13 -4.51 -7.89
CA ILE A 194 15.16 -4.16 -8.93
C ILE A 194 13.83 -3.80 -8.28
N PRO A 195 13.29 -2.58 -8.49
CA PRO A 195 12.05 -2.17 -7.88
C PRO A 195 10.85 -2.80 -8.60
N TYR A 196 9.93 -3.34 -7.81
CA TYR A 196 8.67 -3.89 -8.23
C TYR A 196 7.51 -3.21 -7.49
N ARG A 197 6.34 -3.31 -8.09
CA ARG A 197 5.06 -3.07 -7.43
C ARG A 197 4.28 -4.36 -7.45
N ARG A 198 3.59 -4.64 -6.35
CA ARG A 198 2.66 -5.77 -6.28
C ARG A 198 1.28 -5.26 -5.90
N VAL A 199 0.30 -5.64 -6.70
CA VAL A 199 -1.11 -5.34 -6.43
C VAL A 199 -1.70 -6.56 -5.74
N LEU A 200 -2.31 -6.33 -4.59
CA LEU A 200 -2.96 -7.34 -3.76
C LEU A 200 -4.46 -7.05 -3.73
N LEU A 201 -5.27 -8.10 -3.83
CA LEU A 201 -6.71 -8.05 -3.62
C LEU A 201 -7.09 -9.05 -2.54
N PHE A 202 -7.79 -8.58 -1.52
CA PHE A 202 -8.26 -9.40 -0.41
C PHE A 202 -9.64 -8.95 0.07
N PRO A 203 -10.48 -9.87 0.56
CA PRO A 203 -11.77 -9.50 1.12
C PRO A 203 -11.60 -8.56 2.31
N THR A 204 -12.41 -7.50 2.39
CA THR A 204 -12.35 -6.51 3.48
C THR A 204 -12.47 -7.16 4.87
N LYS A 205 -13.26 -8.24 4.99
CA LYS A 205 -13.41 -9.03 6.23
C LYS A 205 -12.11 -9.64 6.75
N LYS A 206 -11.06 -9.77 5.92
CA LYS A 206 -9.74 -10.27 6.34
C LYS A 206 -8.90 -9.19 7.03
N LEU A 207 -9.28 -7.90 6.96
CA LEU A 207 -8.45 -6.81 7.46
C LEU A 207 -8.11 -6.96 8.96
N ASP A 208 -9.09 -7.29 9.80
CA ASP A 208 -8.86 -7.50 11.24
C ASP A 208 -7.96 -8.71 11.51
N PHE A 209 -8.14 -9.78 10.74
CA PHE A 209 -7.30 -10.98 10.84
C PHE A 209 -5.85 -10.67 10.47
N ILE A 210 -5.63 -9.99 9.33
CA ILE A 210 -4.30 -9.56 8.87
C ILE A 210 -3.65 -8.66 9.93
N THR A 211 -4.40 -7.68 10.44
CA THR A 211 -3.91 -6.73 11.45
C THR A 211 -3.47 -7.43 12.73
N ASN A 212 -4.24 -8.41 13.21
CA ASN A 212 -3.88 -9.22 14.38
C ASN A 212 -2.65 -10.11 14.12
N LYS A 213 -2.51 -10.64 12.90
CA LYS A 213 -1.34 -11.43 12.48
C LYS A 213 -0.07 -10.55 12.47
N ILE A 214 -0.16 -9.33 11.94
CA ILE A 214 0.93 -8.33 12.01
C ILE A 214 1.31 -8.05 13.46
N GLN A 215 0.34 -7.73 14.33
CA GLN A 215 0.59 -7.47 15.74
C GLN A 215 1.29 -8.65 16.44
N SER A 216 0.87 -9.87 16.14
CA SER A 216 1.44 -11.09 16.74
C SER A 216 2.89 -11.31 16.31
N LEU A 217 3.20 -11.09 15.03
CA LEU A 217 4.55 -11.19 14.49
C LEU A 217 5.49 -10.13 15.08
N LEU A 218 5.00 -8.91 15.28
CA LEU A 218 5.76 -7.83 15.90
C LEU A 218 6.04 -8.10 17.38
N ASN A 219 5.09 -8.71 18.11
CA ASN A 219 5.27 -9.06 19.52
C ASN A 219 6.17 -10.28 19.75
N SER A 220 6.44 -11.06 18.70
CA SER A 220 7.24 -12.29 18.77
C SER A 220 8.71 -12.08 18.39
N ARG A 221 9.09 -10.85 18.04
CA ARG A 221 10.46 -10.43 17.69
C ARG A 221 11.07 -9.64 18.84
#